data_AF-A0A6C7K704-F1
#
_entry.id   AF-A0A6C7K704-F1
#
_cell.length_a   1.000
_cell.length_b   1.000
_cell.length_c   1.000
_cell.angle_alpha   90.00
_cell.angle_beta   90.00
_cell.angle_gamma   90.00
#
_symmetry.space_group_name_H-M   'P 1'
#
loop_
_entity.id
_entity.type
_entity.pdbx_description
1 polymer ?
#
loop_
_entity_poly.entity_id
_entity_poly.type
_entity_poly.pdbx_seq_one_letter_code
_entity_poly.pdbx_strand_id
1 'polypeptide(L)'
;MKTKFSLILSACLLSSSLFAKNADDEITKLQKQLAQIQAELAEIRKEREAQAKQNEAVKAELADLNDRADETEFQAALSKVKFGLEFSTAVSNTNYKVSGQDYSANNKWMNELHLNMNADINDKTKFYGRLSMAKNWSQMGWSGSPLDLDAGRNTRSSGPVLYVDRAYLDYYITPEWIATIGRQPGTDGPGSNLRNNALRQSTYPALAINALGDAAVITYKPESLQDHKVAIRAAYGKTYQWDEEGKVRDWMSDQKDADANLYYAAVEGELPIEGMGDNLIIFNVAHMTDFALPLPSIPSILNQGVYNLGDLTLANIHFENYNAFGTNFNYFVSLGYSNGTNAHTLSAIPAVQSQLEFNEKDGYAVHVGGRYDFTKALKVGYEFFWGSRYWYTMSRPSINDPLNIRMTRGTAHDFYVIYQLDRYQFLRLSYTNIQNIWGNRGLPFGGAKKDKARADNIMLMYNVKF
;
A
#
# COMPACT_ATOMS: atom_id res chain seq x y z
N MET A 1 131.70 7.07 -42.23
CA MET A 1 131.21 7.62 -40.94
C MET A 1 130.00 8.48 -41.26
N LYS A 2 128.80 8.09 -40.80
CA LYS A 2 128.11 8.70 -39.64
C LYS A 2 127.70 10.15 -39.98
N THR A 3 126.44 10.60 -39.93
CA THR A 3 125.45 10.41 -38.87
C THR A 3 124.16 11.17 -39.25
N LYS A 4 123.00 10.57 -38.92
CA LYS A 4 121.82 11.18 -38.26
C LYS A 4 121.18 12.44 -38.86
N PHE A 5 119.96 12.30 -39.38
CA PHE A 5 118.76 13.06 -38.94
C PHE A 5 117.49 12.47 -39.59
N SER A 6 116.91 11.44 -38.98
CA SER A 6 115.50 11.06 -39.19
C SER A 6 115.05 10.28 -37.96
N LEU A 7 114.70 11.03 -36.93
CA LEU A 7 114.05 10.56 -35.71
C LEU A 7 112.83 11.47 -35.59
N ILE A 8 111.65 10.95 -35.93
CA ILE A 8 110.31 11.31 -35.40
C ILE A 8 109.18 10.62 -36.21
N LEU A 9 109.41 10.05 -37.40
CA LEU A 9 108.30 9.53 -38.23
C LEU A 9 108.11 8.00 -38.31
N SER A 10 108.69 7.19 -37.42
CA SER A 10 108.53 5.72 -37.52
C SER A 10 108.30 4.96 -36.21
N ALA A 11 107.86 5.65 -35.14
CA ALA A 11 107.55 4.99 -33.86
C ALA A 11 106.04 4.79 -33.58
N CYS A 12 105.12 5.19 -34.47
CA CYS A 12 103.67 5.01 -34.27
C CYS A 12 103.01 3.95 -35.18
N LEU A 13 103.79 3.08 -35.84
CA LEU A 13 103.25 2.08 -36.77
C LEU A 13 103.25 0.63 -36.24
N LEU A 14 103.34 0.43 -34.92
CA LEU A 14 103.31 -0.93 -34.32
C LEU A 14 102.24 -1.15 -33.24
N SER A 15 101.23 -0.29 -33.12
CA SER A 15 100.10 -0.50 -32.19
C SER A 15 98.72 -0.50 -32.84
N SER A 16 98.60 -0.52 -34.17
CA SER A 16 97.31 -0.41 -34.88
C SER A 16 96.69 -1.73 -35.35
N SER A 17 97.34 -2.89 -35.18
CA SER A 17 96.82 -4.18 -35.66
C SER A 17 96.06 -5.02 -34.60
N LEU A 18 95.89 -4.52 -33.37
CA LEU A 18 95.12 -5.20 -32.31
C LEU A 18 93.86 -4.47 -31.83
N PHE A 19 93.56 -3.26 -32.33
CA PHE A 19 92.35 -2.51 -31.95
C PHE A 19 91.25 -2.47 -33.03
N ALA A 20 91.52 -2.90 -34.26
CA ALA A 20 90.51 -2.91 -35.33
C ALA A 20 89.46 -4.03 -35.20
N LYS A 21 89.78 -5.15 -34.53
CA LYS A 21 88.88 -6.31 -34.43
C LYS A 21 87.84 -6.21 -33.31
N ASN A 22 88.11 -5.41 -32.26
CA ASN A 22 87.17 -5.19 -31.15
C ASN A 22 86.24 -3.99 -31.36
N ALA A 23 86.63 -3.03 -32.22
CA ALA A 23 85.80 -1.85 -32.53
C ALA A 23 84.64 -2.18 -33.49
N ASP A 24 84.86 -3.04 -34.49
CA ASP A 24 83.81 -3.47 -35.43
C ASP A 24 82.73 -4.34 -34.76
N ASP A 25 83.11 -5.19 -33.80
CA ASP A 25 82.17 -6.00 -33.02
C ASP A 25 81.32 -5.12 -32.08
N GLU A 26 81.91 -4.10 -31.44
CA GLU A 26 81.15 -3.14 -30.62
C GLU A 26 80.24 -2.23 -31.47
N ILE A 27 80.69 -1.74 -32.63
CA ILE A 27 79.89 -0.93 -33.54
C ILE A 27 78.68 -1.74 -34.07
N THR A 28 78.89 -3.00 -34.43
CA THR A 28 77.81 -3.89 -34.88
C THR A 28 76.81 -4.17 -33.76
N LYS A 29 77.29 -4.33 -32.52
CA LYS A 29 76.44 -4.53 -31.33
C LYS A 29 75.64 -3.27 -30.98
N LEU A 30 76.24 -2.09 -31.07
CA LEU A 30 75.58 -0.80 -30.88
C LEU A 30 74.54 -0.52 -31.97
N GLN A 31 74.84 -0.80 -33.25
CA GLN A 31 73.87 -0.68 -34.34
C GLN A 31 72.65 -1.59 -34.14
N LYS A 32 72.88 -2.81 -33.63
CA LYS A 32 71.82 -3.76 -33.31
C LYS A 32 70.95 -3.27 -32.14
N GLN A 33 71.55 -2.70 -31.10
CA GLN A 33 70.82 -2.05 -30.00
C GLN A 33 70.04 -0.82 -30.48
N LEU A 34 70.60 -0.01 -31.38
CA LEU A 34 69.95 1.18 -31.91
C LEU A 34 68.73 0.82 -32.78
N ALA A 35 68.85 -0.24 -33.59
CA ALA A 35 67.73 -0.79 -34.36
C ALA A 35 66.63 -1.37 -33.44
N GLN A 36 67.03 -2.02 -32.34
CA GLN A 36 66.10 -2.57 -31.36
C GLN A 36 65.35 -1.47 -30.59
N ILE A 37 66.05 -0.40 -30.18
CA ILE A 37 65.45 0.79 -29.55
C ILE A 37 64.52 1.52 -30.52
N GLN A 38 64.88 1.62 -31.81
CA GLN A 38 64.01 2.23 -32.82
C GLN A 38 62.74 1.40 -33.05
N ALA A 39 62.83 0.06 -32.99
CA ALA A 39 61.68 -0.83 -33.07
C ALA A 39 60.76 -0.68 -31.84
N GLU A 40 61.33 -0.69 -30.63
CA GLU A 40 60.57 -0.46 -29.38
C GLU A 40 59.89 0.92 -29.36
N LEU A 41 60.57 1.97 -29.82
CA LEU A 41 59.98 3.31 -29.93
C LEU A 41 58.82 3.38 -30.94
N ALA A 42 58.90 2.63 -32.04
CA ALA A 42 57.82 2.56 -33.01
C ALA A 42 56.60 1.81 -32.44
N GLU A 43 56.84 0.76 -31.66
CA GLU A 43 55.80 -0.02 -30.98
C GLU A 43 55.12 0.80 -29.88
N ILE A 44 55.90 1.47 -29.02
CA ILE A 44 55.39 2.40 -27.98
C ILE A 44 54.57 3.54 -28.60
N ARG A 45 54.97 4.08 -29.76
CA ARG A 45 54.17 5.10 -30.46
C ARG A 45 52.83 4.55 -30.93
N LYS A 46 52.83 3.34 -31.48
CA LYS A 46 51.62 2.68 -31.95
C LYS A 46 50.67 2.35 -30.80
N GLU A 47 51.20 1.92 -29.65
CA GLU A 47 50.44 1.72 -28.41
C GLU A 47 49.87 3.03 -27.87
N ARG A 48 50.66 4.12 -27.86
CA ARG A 48 50.19 5.45 -27.45
C ARG A 48 49.10 6.01 -28.35
N GLU A 49 49.18 5.79 -29.66
CA GLU A 49 48.14 6.17 -30.60
C GLU A 49 46.87 5.34 -30.41
N ALA A 50 47.00 4.02 -30.19
CA ALA A 50 45.86 3.16 -29.87
C ALA A 50 45.20 3.56 -28.55
N GLN A 51 45.99 3.86 -27.53
CA GLN A 51 45.54 4.32 -26.22
C GLN A 51 44.89 5.71 -26.29
N ALA A 52 45.42 6.62 -27.12
CA ALA A 52 44.80 7.92 -27.37
C ALA A 52 43.42 7.79 -28.01
N LYS A 53 43.28 6.92 -29.03
CA LYS A 53 41.98 6.62 -29.65
C LYS A 53 41.00 5.98 -28.67
N GLN A 54 41.48 5.06 -27.83
CA GLN A 54 40.65 4.44 -26.80
C GLN A 54 40.19 5.47 -25.75
N ASN A 55 41.08 6.38 -25.34
CA ASN A 55 40.73 7.47 -24.42
C ASN A 55 39.72 8.45 -25.02
N GLU A 56 39.81 8.76 -26.32
CA GLU A 56 38.80 9.56 -27.01
C GLU A 56 37.45 8.85 -27.09
N ALA A 57 37.43 7.56 -27.39
CA ALA A 57 36.20 6.76 -27.40
C ALA A 57 35.54 6.71 -26.01
N VAL A 58 36.32 6.48 -24.95
CA VAL A 58 35.83 6.49 -23.56
C VAL A 58 35.31 7.87 -23.15
N LYS A 59 35.97 8.96 -23.57
CA LYS A 59 35.47 10.32 -23.32
C LYS A 59 34.14 10.60 -24.04
N ALA A 60 34.00 10.13 -25.27
CA ALA A 60 32.76 10.26 -26.03
C ALA A 60 31.61 9.46 -25.38
N GLU A 61 31.89 8.24 -24.91
CA GLU A 61 30.92 7.42 -24.19
C GLU A 61 30.54 8.03 -22.84
N LEU A 62 31.51 8.59 -22.10
CA LEU A 62 31.24 9.33 -20.86
C LEU A 62 30.39 10.57 -21.10
N ALA A 63 30.62 11.30 -22.21
CA ALA A 63 29.80 12.45 -22.58
C ALA A 63 28.36 12.04 -22.93
N ASP A 64 28.17 10.99 -23.75
CA ASP A 64 26.84 10.45 -24.06
C ASP A 64 26.12 9.97 -22.80
N LEU A 65 26.82 9.26 -21.90
CA LEU A 65 26.27 8.83 -20.63
C LEU A 65 25.88 10.00 -19.74
N ASN A 66 26.67 11.08 -19.72
CA ASN A 66 26.37 12.27 -18.95
C ASN A 66 25.17 13.02 -19.53
N ASP A 67 25.10 13.20 -20.85
CA ASP A 67 23.95 13.84 -21.52
C ASP A 67 22.66 13.04 -21.30
N ARG A 68 22.74 11.71 -21.34
CA ARG A 68 21.60 10.83 -21.06
C ARG A 68 21.23 10.82 -19.58
N ALA A 69 22.20 10.92 -18.68
CA ALA A 69 21.94 11.07 -17.25
C ALA A 69 21.26 12.41 -16.97
N ASP A 70 21.75 13.50 -17.56
CA ASP A 70 21.17 14.84 -17.42
C ASP A 70 19.74 14.89 -17.99
N GLU A 71 19.48 14.31 -19.16
CA GLU A 71 18.13 14.21 -19.72
C GLU A 71 17.23 13.33 -18.84
N THR A 72 17.74 12.21 -18.32
CA THR A 72 16.99 11.32 -17.42
C THR A 72 16.68 12.01 -16.09
N GLU A 73 17.64 12.75 -15.53
CA GLU A 73 17.46 13.54 -14.31
C GLU A 73 16.49 14.71 -14.54
N PHE A 74 16.55 15.36 -15.70
CA PHE A 74 15.61 16.41 -16.09
C PHE A 74 14.18 15.86 -16.25
N GLN A 75 14.00 14.75 -16.96
CA GLN A 75 12.71 14.07 -17.09
C GLN A 75 12.21 13.51 -15.75
N ALA A 76 13.10 13.03 -14.87
CA ALA A 76 12.74 12.60 -13.52
C ALA A 76 12.37 13.78 -12.61
N ALA A 77 13.00 14.95 -12.78
CA ALA A 77 12.64 16.17 -12.08
C ALA A 77 11.27 16.71 -12.52
N LEU A 78 10.91 16.52 -13.79
CA LEU A 78 9.59 16.86 -14.35
C LEU A 78 8.52 15.82 -13.97
N SER A 79 8.85 14.53 -14.02
CA SER A 79 7.96 13.42 -13.70
C SER A 79 8.05 13.06 -12.21
N LYS A 80 7.42 13.89 -11.37
CA LYS A 80 7.39 13.67 -9.92
C LYS A 80 6.49 12.50 -9.48
N VAL A 81 5.65 11.98 -10.38
CA VAL A 81 4.68 10.92 -10.05
C VAL A 81 5.28 9.55 -10.28
N LYS A 82 5.40 8.77 -9.21
CA LYS A 82 5.73 7.35 -9.20
C LYS A 82 4.44 6.55 -9.27
N PHE A 83 4.35 5.65 -10.24
CA PHE A 83 3.25 4.71 -10.38
C PHE A 83 3.66 3.33 -9.86
N GLY A 84 2.71 2.64 -9.22
CA GLY A 84 2.84 1.22 -8.88
C GLY A 84 1.55 0.50 -9.16
N LEU A 85 1.63 -0.72 -9.67
CA LEU A 85 0.45 -1.53 -9.99
C LEU A 85 0.31 -2.67 -8.99
N GLU A 86 -0.93 -2.92 -8.55
CA GLU A 86 -1.29 -4.15 -7.85
C GLU A 86 -2.43 -4.82 -8.59
N PHE A 87 -2.23 -6.08 -8.97
CA PHE A 87 -3.25 -6.90 -9.61
C PHE A 87 -3.53 -8.13 -8.76
N SER A 88 -4.80 -8.37 -8.50
CA SER A 88 -5.28 -9.58 -7.83
C SER A 88 -6.28 -10.30 -8.71
N THR A 89 -6.16 -11.62 -8.77
CA THR A 89 -7.20 -12.49 -9.32
C THR A 89 -7.48 -13.61 -8.34
N ALA A 90 -8.75 -13.97 -8.17
CA ALA A 90 -9.14 -15.03 -7.25
C ALA A 90 -10.24 -15.89 -7.82
N VAL A 91 -10.24 -17.16 -7.43
CA VAL A 91 -11.33 -18.10 -7.65
C VAL A 91 -11.85 -18.58 -6.30
N SER A 92 -13.17 -18.65 -6.14
CA SER A 92 -13.82 -18.99 -4.88
C SER A 92 -15.00 -19.93 -5.06
N ASN A 93 -15.27 -20.72 -4.01
CA ASN A 93 -16.52 -21.44 -3.83
C ASN A 93 -17.13 -20.98 -2.51
N THR A 94 -18.32 -20.40 -2.58
CA THR A 94 -19.01 -19.85 -1.41
C THR A 94 -20.34 -20.55 -1.21
N ASN A 95 -20.61 -21.02 -0.01
CA ASN A 95 -21.93 -21.51 0.37
C ASN A 95 -22.52 -20.61 1.44
N TYR A 96 -23.83 -20.46 1.39
CA TYR A 96 -24.59 -19.69 2.36
C TYR A 96 -25.81 -20.48 2.78
N LYS A 97 -26.11 -20.40 4.05
CA LYS A 97 -27.32 -20.94 4.65
C LYS A 97 -28.01 -19.79 5.34
N VAL A 98 -29.18 -19.41 4.87
CA VAL A 98 -30.02 -18.36 5.47
C VAL A 98 -31.37 -18.98 5.81
N SER A 99 -32.18 -18.30 6.63
CA SER A 99 -33.46 -18.87 7.07
C SER A 99 -34.34 -19.29 5.89
N GLY A 100 -34.53 -20.61 5.72
CA GLY A 100 -35.37 -21.21 4.69
C GLY A 100 -34.74 -21.37 3.31
N GLN A 101 -33.46 -20.99 3.12
CA GLN A 101 -32.77 -21.17 1.83
C GLN A 101 -31.27 -21.44 2.00
N ASP A 102 -30.78 -22.44 1.27
CA ASP A 102 -29.35 -22.70 1.07
C ASP A 102 -28.99 -22.29 -0.36
N TYR A 103 -27.92 -21.52 -0.52
CA TYR A 103 -27.43 -21.13 -1.85
C TYR A 103 -25.91 -21.29 -1.95
N SER A 104 -25.46 -21.79 -3.11
CA SER A 104 -24.04 -22.00 -3.41
C SER A 104 -23.64 -21.20 -4.63
N ALA A 105 -22.49 -20.53 -4.53
CA ALA A 105 -21.83 -19.81 -5.60
C ALA A 105 -20.44 -20.40 -5.82
N ASN A 106 -20.38 -21.43 -6.66
CA ASN A 106 -19.15 -22.16 -6.96
C ASN A 106 -18.46 -21.59 -8.20
N ASN A 107 -17.13 -21.76 -8.26
CA ASN A 107 -16.27 -21.34 -9.36
C ASN A 107 -16.45 -19.85 -9.70
N LYS A 108 -16.49 -18.99 -8.67
CA LYS A 108 -16.61 -17.54 -8.81
C LYS A 108 -15.23 -16.92 -8.95
N TRP A 109 -14.98 -16.36 -10.13
CA TRP A 109 -13.76 -15.64 -10.44
C TRP A 109 -13.92 -14.14 -10.31
N MET A 110 -12.90 -13.48 -9.79
CA MET A 110 -12.88 -12.05 -9.50
C MET A 110 -11.50 -11.46 -9.77
N ASN A 111 -11.48 -10.20 -10.20
CA ASN A 111 -10.26 -9.41 -10.40
C ASN A 111 -10.34 -8.12 -9.59
N GLU A 112 -9.20 -7.65 -9.11
CA GLU A 112 -9.01 -6.32 -8.53
C GLU A 112 -7.72 -5.73 -9.12
N LEU A 113 -7.77 -4.44 -9.47
CA LEU A 113 -6.65 -3.67 -9.97
C LEU A 113 -6.52 -2.39 -9.14
N HIS A 114 -5.33 -2.14 -8.60
CA HIS A 114 -4.97 -0.84 -8.04
C HIS A 114 -3.86 -0.19 -8.85
N LEU A 115 -4.05 1.10 -9.17
CA LEU A 115 -2.99 1.98 -9.65
C LEU A 115 -2.63 2.95 -8.54
N ASN A 116 -1.50 2.73 -7.90
CA ASN A 116 -0.96 3.57 -6.85
C ASN A 116 -0.15 4.71 -7.47
N MET A 117 -0.28 5.90 -6.88
CA MET A 117 0.40 7.12 -7.31
C MET A 117 1.01 7.79 -6.08
N ASN A 118 2.28 8.17 -6.17
CA ASN A 118 2.96 8.95 -5.15
C ASN A 118 3.76 10.06 -5.83
N ALA A 119 3.73 11.27 -5.26
CA ALA A 119 4.61 12.34 -5.71
C ALA A 119 5.14 13.17 -4.55
N ASP A 120 6.47 13.27 -4.45
CA ASP A 120 7.13 14.26 -3.60
C ASP A 120 7.15 15.60 -4.37
N ILE A 121 6.14 16.46 -4.12
CA ILE A 121 5.96 17.71 -4.88
C ILE A 121 7.09 18.69 -4.54
N ASN A 122 7.38 18.84 -3.24
CA ASN A 122 8.51 19.59 -2.69
C ASN A 122 8.79 19.09 -1.25
N ASP A 123 9.76 19.69 -0.56
CA ASP A 123 10.17 19.30 0.80
C ASP A 123 9.04 19.32 1.85
N LYS A 124 8.00 20.11 1.61
CA LYS A 124 6.85 20.25 2.52
C LYS A 124 5.57 19.62 2.00
N THR A 125 5.52 19.13 0.77
CA THR A 125 4.27 18.72 0.15
C THR A 125 4.42 17.37 -0.53
N LYS A 126 3.60 16.40 -0.12
CA LYS A 126 3.55 15.06 -0.71
C LYS A 126 2.14 14.71 -1.12
N PHE A 127 2.00 14.07 -2.27
CA PHE A 127 0.72 13.58 -2.78
C PHE A 127 0.69 12.05 -2.79
N TYR A 128 -0.46 11.50 -2.43
CA TYR A 128 -0.75 10.08 -2.46
C TYR A 128 -2.10 9.83 -3.14
N GLY A 129 -2.12 8.90 -4.09
CA GLY A 129 -3.31 8.50 -4.82
C GLY A 129 -3.40 6.99 -5.02
N ARG A 130 -4.62 6.47 -5.13
CA ARG A 130 -4.89 5.09 -5.57
C ARG A 130 -6.18 5.10 -6.39
N LEU A 131 -6.10 4.59 -7.62
CA LEU A 131 -7.29 4.21 -8.37
C LEU A 131 -7.55 2.72 -8.18
N SER A 132 -8.81 2.32 -8.05
CA SER A 132 -9.24 0.94 -7.80
C SER A 132 -10.35 0.50 -8.75
N MET A 133 -10.32 -0.77 -9.15
CA MET A 133 -11.40 -1.42 -9.86
C MET A 133 -11.48 -2.88 -9.41
N ALA A 134 -12.69 -3.35 -9.08
CA ALA A 134 -12.92 -4.74 -8.73
C ALA A 134 -14.18 -5.29 -9.42
N LYS A 135 -14.06 -6.44 -10.10
CA LYS A 135 -15.15 -7.04 -10.87
C LYS A 135 -15.09 -8.57 -10.91
N ASN A 136 -16.25 -9.22 -10.89
CA ASN A 136 -16.36 -10.64 -11.21
C ASN A 136 -16.19 -10.92 -12.73
N TRP A 137 -15.60 -12.07 -13.07
CA TRP A 137 -15.43 -12.49 -14.46
C TRP A 137 -16.76 -12.64 -15.17
N SER A 138 -16.83 -12.17 -16.41
CA SER A 138 -18.00 -12.29 -17.30
C SER A 138 -19.32 -11.78 -16.70
N GLN A 139 -19.27 -10.95 -15.65
CA GLN A 139 -20.47 -10.33 -15.10
C GLN A 139 -21.01 -9.31 -16.11
N MET A 140 -22.07 -9.71 -16.81
CA MET A 140 -22.75 -8.92 -17.86
C MET A 140 -23.89 -8.03 -17.32
N GLY A 141 -24.18 -8.09 -16.03
CA GLY A 141 -25.13 -7.23 -15.35
C GLY A 141 -24.56 -6.78 -14.02
N TRP A 142 -24.39 -5.48 -13.84
CA TRP A 142 -23.96 -4.92 -12.57
C TRP A 142 -25.19 -4.50 -11.79
N SER A 143 -25.54 -5.31 -10.79
CA SER A 143 -26.87 -5.34 -10.17
C SER A 143 -27.00 -4.42 -8.95
N GLY A 144 -26.27 -3.32 -8.89
CA GLY A 144 -26.36 -2.38 -7.78
C GLY A 144 -25.86 -0.99 -8.18
N SER A 145 -26.46 0.04 -7.59
CA SER A 145 -25.84 1.36 -7.59
C SER A 145 -24.55 1.24 -6.79
N PRO A 146 -23.36 1.46 -7.38
CA PRO A 146 -22.16 1.56 -6.59
C PRO A 146 -22.34 2.56 -5.47
N LEU A 147 -22.02 2.13 -4.26
CA LEU A 147 -21.85 3.06 -3.15
C LEU A 147 -20.44 3.59 -3.25
N ASP A 148 -20.27 4.92 -3.32
CA ASP A 148 -18.95 5.55 -3.29
C ASP A 148 -18.12 5.02 -2.10
N LEU A 149 -18.78 4.85 -0.94
CA LEU A 149 -18.24 4.23 0.26
C LEU A 149 -17.57 2.85 0.07
N ASP A 150 -17.92 2.06 -0.96
CA ASP A 150 -17.33 0.75 -1.27
C ASP A 150 -15.89 0.84 -1.80
N ALA A 151 -15.38 2.04 -2.08
CA ALA A 151 -14.01 2.27 -2.53
C ALA A 151 -13.64 1.59 -3.87
N GLY A 152 -14.63 1.19 -4.66
CA GLY A 152 -14.41 0.43 -5.89
C GLY A 152 -13.93 -1.01 -5.69
N ARG A 153 -14.01 -1.53 -4.46
CA ARG A 153 -13.41 -2.82 -4.06
C ARG A 153 -14.41 -3.97 -4.04
N ASN A 154 -15.70 -3.67 -4.11
CA ASN A 154 -16.75 -4.68 -4.06
C ASN A 154 -16.93 -5.30 -5.44
N THR A 155 -16.47 -6.54 -5.62
CA THR A 155 -16.52 -7.23 -6.92
C THR A 155 -17.93 -7.40 -7.50
N ARG A 156 -18.96 -7.33 -6.65
CA ARG A 156 -20.38 -7.44 -7.04
C ARG A 156 -21.00 -6.09 -7.38
N SER A 157 -20.74 -5.06 -6.56
CA SER A 157 -21.41 -3.74 -6.64
C SER A 157 -20.51 -2.60 -7.12
N SER A 158 -19.24 -2.80 -7.44
CA SER A 158 -18.34 -1.79 -8.04
C SER A 158 -18.11 -1.97 -9.55
N GLY A 159 -18.30 -3.18 -10.08
CA GLY A 159 -18.32 -3.40 -11.54
C GLY A 159 -17.03 -3.00 -12.28
N PRO A 160 -17.09 -2.72 -13.60
CA PRO A 160 -15.93 -2.32 -14.40
C PRO A 160 -15.53 -0.84 -14.23
N VAL A 161 -16.02 -0.14 -13.20
CA VAL A 161 -15.76 1.30 -13.02
C VAL A 161 -14.48 1.50 -12.22
N LEU A 162 -13.74 2.54 -12.61
CA LEU A 162 -12.55 2.98 -11.89
C LEU A 162 -12.95 3.99 -10.82
N TYR A 163 -12.54 3.72 -9.59
CA TYR A 163 -12.80 4.57 -8.42
C TYR A 163 -11.52 5.23 -7.97
N VAL A 164 -11.66 6.42 -7.40
CA VAL A 164 -10.57 7.05 -6.63
C VAL A 164 -10.70 6.55 -5.20
N ASP A 165 -9.88 5.57 -4.81
CA ASP A 165 -9.88 5.01 -3.45
C ASP A 165 -9.19 5.96 -2.45
N ARG A 166 -8.15 6.66 -2.88
CA ARG A 166 -7.51 7.73 -2.10
C ARG A 166 -6.90 8.76 -3.03
N ALA A 167 -6.87 10.00 -2.57
CA ALA A 167 -6.29 11.15 -3.27
C ALA A 167 -6.16 12.29 -2.26
N TYR A 168 -5.00 12.37 -1.62
CA TYR A 168 -4.76 13.33 -0.56
C TYR A 168 -3.36 13.92 -0.63
N LEU A 169 -3.22 15.09 -0.02
CA LEU A 169 -1.97 15.83 0.09
C LEU A 169 -1.60 15.96 1.56
N ASP A 170 -0.35 15.64 1.88
CA ASP A 170 0.27 15.94 3.16
C ASP A 170 1.10 17.22 3.02
N TYR A 171 0.80 18.21 3.86
CA TYR A 171 1.53 19.46 3.99
C TYR A 171 2.24 19.52 5.35
N TYR A 172 3.56 19.50 5.33
CA TYR A 172 4.43 19.57 6.51
C TYR A 172 4.63 21.05 6.88
N ILE A 173 3.80 21.54 7.80
CA ILE A 173 3.90 22.91 8.36
C ILE A 173 5.25 23.04 9.08
N THR A 174 5.53 22.03 9.91
CA THR A 174 6.80 21.77 10.60
C THR A 174 7.05 20.25 10.57
N PRO A 175 8.23 19.76 11.00
CA PRO A 175 8.45 18.31 11.14
C PRO A 175 7.46 17.63 12.10
N GLU A 176 6.94 18.35 13.10
CA GLU A 176 5.97 17.83 14.08
C GLU A 176 4.52 17.98 13.62
N TRP A 177 4.19 19.02 12.83
CA TRP A 177 2.82 19.35 12.44
C TRP A 177 2.57 19.12 10.95
N ILE A 178 1.65 18.20 10.66
CA ILE A 178 1.30 17.80 9.30
C ILE A 178 -0.20 17.99 9.09
N ALA A 179 -0.57 18.77 8.08
CA ALA A 179 -1.94 18.92 7.63
C ALA A 179 -2.18 18.02 6.42
N THR A 180 -3.17 17.13 6.50
CA THR A 180 -3.58 16.25 5.39
C THR A 180 -4.95 16.68 4.90
N ILE A 181 -5.14 16.78 3.58
CA ILE A 181 -6.44 17.15 2.99
C ILE A 181 -6.75 16.29 1.76
N GLY A 182 -8.01 15.92 1.62
CA GLY A 182 -8.55 15.19 0.48
C GLY A 182 -9.17 13.86 0.88
N ARG A 183 -9.18 12.92 -0.08
CA ARG A 183 -9.74 11.59 0.11
C ARG A 183 -8.79 10.71 0.89
N GLN A 184 -9.19 10.39 2.12
CA GLN A 184 -8.34 9.72 3.09
C GLN A 184 -8.11 8.25 2.73
N PRO A 185 -6.98 7.66 3.16
CA PRO A 185 -6.72 6.23 3.00
C PRO A 185 -7.56 5.43 4.00
N GLY A 186 -8.89 5.42 3.87
CA GLY A 186 -9.81 4.77 4.82
C GLY A 186 -9.90 3.25 4.71
N THR A 187 -9.09 2.62 3.83
CA THR A 187 -9.15 1.19 3.49
C THR A 187 -7.80 0.50 3.69
N ASP A 188 -7.84 -0.82 3.96
CA ASP A 188 -6.63 -1.66 4.15
C ASP A 188 -5.75 -1.25 5.35
N GLY A 189 -6.39 -0.81 6.44
CA GLY A 189 -5.69 -0.42 7.66
C GLY A 189 -5.23 -1.56 8.57
N PRO A 190 -4.63 -1.20 9.73
CA PRO A 190 -4.18 -2.13 10.75
C PRO A 190 -5.22 -3.22 11.05
N GLY A 191 -4.75 -4.47 11.17
CA GLY A 191 -5.62 -5.65 11.22
C GLY A 191 -6.06 -6.21 9.85
N SER A 192 -5.50 -5.72 8.74
CA SER A 192 -5.62 -6.33 7.40
C SER A 192 -4.28 -6.80 6.84
N ASN A 193 -3.18 -6.32 7.42
CA ASN A 193 -1.81 -6.46 6.91
C ASN A 193 -1.36 -7.93 6.79
N LEU A 194 -1.65 -8.75 7.81
CA LEU A 194 -1.18 -10.13 7.88
C LEU A 194 -1.77 -11.00 6.77
N ARG A 195 -3.11 -11.01 6.62
CA ARG A 195 -3.79 -11.76 5.56
C ARG A 195 -3.51 -11.22 4.16
N ASN A 196 -3.35 -9.90 4.01
CA ASN A 196 -3.07 -9.27 2.71
C ASN A 196 -1.59 -9.37 2.32
N ASN A 197 -0.75 -9.89 3.22
CA ASN A 197 0.69 -9.98 3.06
C ASN A 197 1.31 -8.64 2.60
N ALA A 198 0.85 -7.54 3.22
CA ALA A 198 1.17 -6.18 2.83
C ALA A 198 1.62 -5.37 4.05
N LEU A 199 2.41 -4.32 3.79
CA LEU A 199 2.69 -3.29 4.79
C LEU A 199 1.42 -2.48 5.08
N ARG A 200 1.38 -1.82 6.24
CA ARG A 200 0.31 -0.90 6.65
C ARG A 200 -0.01 0.11 5.54
N GLN A 201 -1.25 0.12 5.04
CA GLN A 201 -1.70 1.01 3.97
C GLN A 201 -2.56 2.18 4.45
N SER A 202 -2.89 2.23 5.74
CA SER A 202 -3.79 3.25 6.29
C SER A 202 -3.49 3.55 7.75
N THR A 203 -3.83 4.76 8.19
CA THR A 203 -3.72 5.18 9.58
C THR A 203 -4.93 4.77 10.43
N TYR A 204 -6.04 4.34 9.81
CA TYR A 204 -7.30 3.99 10.46
C TYR A 204 -7.40 2.48 10.67
N PRO A 205 -7.58 1.97 11.91
CA PRO A 205 -7.77 0.53 12.14
C PRO A 205 -8.97 -0.02 11.37
N ALA A 206 -8.78 -1.16 10.69
CA ALA A 206 -9.79 -1.71 9.78
C ALA A 206 -11.08 -2.17 10.50
N LEU A 207 -11.01 -2.41 11.82
CA LEU A 207 -12.19 -2.72 12.65
C LEU A 207 -13.07 -1.48 12.88
N ALA A 208 -12.50 -0.29 12.90
CA ALA A 208 -13.23 0.97 13.10
C ALA A 208 -13.71 1.54 11.76
N ILE A 209 -12.79 1.70 10.80
CA ILE A 209 -13.07 2.31 9.50
C ILE A 209 -12.36 1.49 8.43
N ASN A 210 -13.13 0.97 7.48
CA ASN A 210 -12.68 0.28 6.28
C ASN A 210 -13.64 0.64 5.12
N ALA A 211 -13.70 1.93 4.80
CA ALA A 211 -14.58 2.55 3.80
C ALA A 211 -13.95 3.86 3.29
N LEU A 212 -14.52 4.46 2.23
CA LEU A 212 -14.10 5.80 1.79
C LEU A 212 -14.57 6.91 2.72
N GLY A 213 -13.81 8.01 2.71
CA GLY A 213 -14.20 9.28 3.30
C GLY A 213 -13.25 10.39 2.88
N ASP A 214 -13.79 11.62 2.83
CA ASP A 214 -13.03 12.82 2.52
C ASP A 214 -12.88 13.63 3.81
N ALA A 215 -11.66 14.08 4.14
CA ALA A 215 -11.40 14.79 5.40
C ALA A 215 -10.21 15.73 5.32
N ALA A 216 -10.22 16.71 6.22
CA ALA A 216 -9.03 17.43 6.66
C ALA A 216 -8.56 16.83 7.99
N VAL A 217 -7.27 16.51 8.07
CA VAL A 217 -6.63 15.90 9.24
C VAL A 217 -5.48 16.79 9.68
N ILE A 218 -5.37 17.05 10.97
CA ILE A 218 -4.15 17.58 11.58
C ILE A 218 -3.47 16.46 12.35
N THR A 219 -2.19 16.26 12.09
CA THR A 219 -1.33 15.29 12.78
C THR A 219 -0.24 16.04 13.54
N TYR A 220 -0.10 15.72 14.82
CA TYR A 220 0.99 16.17 15.68
C TYR A 220 1.89 15.00 16.07
N LYS A 221 3.19 15.13 15.82
CA LYS A 221 4.25 14.17 16.14
C LYS A 221 5.26 14.83 17.07
N PRO A 222 5.06 14.76 18.41
CA PRO A 222 5.92 15.46 19.36
C PRO A 222 7.37 14.97 19.28
N GLU A 223 8.32 15.90 19.14
CA GLU A 223 9.75 15.60 19.11
C GLU A 223 10.20 14.84 20.36
N SER A 224 9.65 15.19 21.52
CA SER A 224 9.96 14.57 22.81
C SER A 224 9.56 13.10 22.93
N LEU A 225 8.75 12.56 22.02
CA LEU A 225 8.30 11.17 22.01
C LEU A 225 8.62 10.45 20.69
N GLN A 226 9.61 10.93 19.94
CA GLN A 226 10.03 10.33 18.67
C GLN A 226 10.51 8.88 18.82
N ASP A 227 11.15 8.54 19.94
CA ASP A 227 11.60 7.17 20.24
C ASP A 227 10.44 6.17 20.35
N HIS A 228 9.21 6.65 20.56
CA HIS A 228 7.98 5.86 20.62
C HIS A 228 7.07 6.10 19.42
N LYS A 229 7.56 6.81 18.39
CA LYS A 229 6.85 7.16 17.14
C LYS A 229 5.42 7.65 17.38
N VAL A 230 5.22 8.46 18.42
CA VAL A 230 3.88 8.92 18.80
C VAL A 230 3.33 9.84 17.71
N ALA A 231 2.07 9.59 17.32
CA ALA A 231 1.32 10.48 16.45
C ALA A 231 -0.11 10.68 16.97
N ILE A 232 -0.49 11.93 17.14
CA ILE A 232 -1.82 12.36 17.58
C ILE A 232 -2.53 12.96 16.37
N ARG A 233 -3.78 12.56 16.12
CA ARG A 233 -4.55 13.00 14.96
C ARG A 233 -5.92 13.49 15.39
N ALA A 234 -6.36 14.59 14.78
CA ALA A 234 -7.73 15.03 14.79
C ALA A 234 -8.18 15.28 13.35
N ALA A 235 -9.39 14.87 13.00
CA ALA A 235 -9.94 15.08 11.67
C ALA A 235 -11.38 15.53 11.71
N TYR A 236 -11.72 16.34 10.71
CA TYR A 236 -13.09 16.67 10.35
C TYR A 236 -13.28 16.35 8.87
N GLY A 237 -14.38 15.69 8.53
CA GLY A 237 -14.66 15.30 7.16
C GLY A 237 -16.12 14.94 6.95
N LYS A 238 -16.41 14.40 5.77
CA LYS A 238 -17.71 13.84 5.42
C LYS A 238 -17.48 12.45 4.84
N THR A 239 -18.26 11.48 5.31
CA THR A 239 -18.24 10.12 4.73
C THR A 239 -19.23 9.99 3.60
N TYR A 240 -20.29 10.81 3.62
CA TYR A 240 -21.33 10.83 2.61
C TYR A 240 -22.00 12.19 2.61
N GLN A 241 -22.37 12.67 1.42
CA GLN A 241 -23.19 13.85 1.20
C GLN A 241 -24.15 13.53 0.05
N TRP A 242 -25.44 13.79 0.23
CA TRP A 242 -26.43 13.76 -0.85
C TRP A 242 -26.65 15.17 -1.36
N ASP A 243 -26.90 15.30 -2.66
CA ASP A 243 -27.31 16.57 -3.26
C ASP A 243 -28.82 16.53 -3.57
N GLU A 244 -29.59 17.42 -2.95
CA GLU A 244 -30.99 17.65 -3.32
C GLU A 244 -31.08 18.52 -4.59
N GLU A 245 -31.81 18.06 -5.61
CA GLU A 245 -32.00 18.80 -6.86
C GLU A 245 -32.49 20.26 -6.61
N GLY A 246 -31.76 21.24 -7.18
CA GLY A 246 -32.22 22.64 -7.28
C GLY A 246 -31.59 23.65 -6.32
N LYS A 247 -30.60 23.25 -5.51
CA LYS A 247 -29.70 24.19 -4.80
C LYS A 247 -28.30 24.14 -5.44
N VAL A 248 -27.43 25.10 -5.11
CA VAL A 248 -26.08 25.25 -5.69
C VAL A 248 -25.32 23.92 -5.60
N ARG A 249 -25.17 23.27 -6.77
CA ARG A 249 -24.93 21.82 -6.97
C ARG A 249 -23.58 21.26 -6.54
N ASP A 250 -22.58 22.10 -6.32
CA ASP A 250 -21.20 21.69 -6.65
C ASP A 250 -20.15 21.92 -5.53
N TRP A 251 -20.55 22.31 -4.31
CA TRP A 251 -19.62 22.59 -3.21
C TRP A 251 -20.06 22.00 -1.87
N MET A 252 -19.10 21.68 -1.00
CA MET A 252 -19.39 21.37 0.41
C MET A 252 -20.09 22.57 1.07
N SER A 253 -21.38 22.43 1.34
CA SER A 253 -22.23 23.35 2.10
C SER A 253 -23.16 22.54 2.98
N ASP A 254 -23.62 23.11 4.09
CA ASP A 254 -24.60 22.47 4.96
C ASP A 254 -25.89 22.18 4.19
N GLN A 255 -26.21 20.90 4.03
CA GLN A 255 -27.52 20.43 3.60
C GLN A 255 -28.29 19.86 4.79
N LYS A 256 -29.53 20.32 4.98
CA LYS A 256 -30.31 20.12 6.21
C LYS A 256 -30.62 18.65 6.53
N ASP A 257 -30.56 17.75 5.55
CA ASP A 257 -31.13 16.41 5.67
C ASP A 257 -30.22 15.26 5.17
N ALA A 258 -28.94 15.50 4.82
CA ALA A 258 -28.11 14.46 4.21
C ALA A 258 -26.58 14.55 4.36
N ASP A 259 -26.08 15.34 5.32
CA ASP A 259 -24.65 15.54 5.52
C ASP A 259 -24.13 14.74 6.72
N ALA A 260 -23.55 13.57 6.47
CA ALA A 260 -22.92 12.77 7.52
C ALA A 260 -21.55 13.37 7.90
N ASN A 261 -21.52 14.20 8.93
CA ASN A 261 -20.30 14.86 9.40
C ASN A 261 -19.48 13.89 10.25
N LEU A 262 -18.20 13.72 9.92
CA LEU A 262 -17.27 12.85 10.63
C LEU A 262 -16.29 13.66 11.45
N TYR A 263 -16.25 13.37 12.75
CA TYR A 263 -15.22 13.81 13.68
C TYR A 263 -14.39 12.60 14.09
N TYR A 264 -13.08 12.67 13.94
CA TYR A 264 -12.18 11.58 14.28
C TYR A 264 -11.03 12.08 15.14
N ALA A 265 -10.67 11.29 16.15
CA ALA A 265 -9.46 11.50 16.93
C ALA A 265 -8.73 10.17 17.11
N ALA A 266 -7.40 10.20 17.05
CA ALA A 266 -6.59 9.03 17.33
C ALA A 266 -5.23 9.38 17.94
N VAL A 267 -4.71 8.45 18.74
CA VAL A 267 -3.33 8.45 19.22
C VAL A 267 -2.73 7.10 18.90
N GLU A 268 -1.54 7.09 18.30
CA GLU A 268 -0.77 5.89 18.06
C GLU A 268 0.66 6.04 18.55
N GLY A 269 1.33 4.90 18.74
CA GLY A 269 2.75 4.84 19.04
C GLY A 269 3.24 3.41 19.22
N GLU A 270 4.49 3.27 19.61
CA GLU A 270 5.16 2.01 19.94
C GLU A 270 5.30 1.91 21.46
N LEU A 271 5.02 0.73 22.00
CA LEU A 271 5.24 0.42 23.41
C LEU A 271 6.75 0.18 23.65
N PRO A 272 7.34 0.78 24.70
CA PRO A 272 8.76 0.66 25.02
C PRO A 272 9.07 -0.66 25.75
N ILE A 273 8.74 -1.79 25.13
CA ILE A 273 8.98 -3.12 25.69
C ILE A 273 10.13 -3.77 24.91
N GLU A 274 11.29 -3.86 25.56
CA GLU A 274 12.49 -4.43 24.96
C GLU A 274 12.23 -5.87 24.49
N GLY A 275 12.68 -6.18 23.28
CA GLY A 275 12.56 -7.51 22.69
C GLY A 275 11.16 -7.87 22.19
N MET A 276 10.11 -7.06 22.41
CA MET A 276 8.75 -7.40 21.97
C MET A 276 8.60 -7.46 20.44
N GLY A 277 9.48 -6.79 19.68
CA GLY A 277 9.41 -6.69 18.22
C GLY A 277 8.75 -5.39 17.75
N ASP A 278 8.56 -5.26 16.43
CA ASP A 278 7.96 -4.06 15.83
C ASP A 278 6.48 -4.02 16.20
N ASN A 279 6.07 -3.05 17.02
CA ASN A 279 4.73 -3.00 17.57
C ASN A 279 4.07 -1.65 17.35
N LEU A 280 2.73 -1.67 17.34
CA LEU A 280 1.91 -0.49 17.12
C LEU A 280 0.66 -0.61 17.98
N ILE A 281 0.42 0.39 18.83
CA ILE A 281 -0.83 0.57 19.53
C ILE A 281 -1.57 1.79 18.97
N ILE A 282 -2.88 1.69 18.82
CA ILE A 282 -3.75 2.76 18.34
C ILE A 282 -4.98 2.82 19.22
N PHE A 283 -5.32 4.02 19.68
CA PHE A 283 -6.60 4.35 20.27
C PHE A 283 -7.29 5.34 19.36
N ASN A 284 -8.54 5.07 18.96
CA ASN A 284 -9.28 6.01 18.13
C ASN A 284 -10.77 6.04 18.46
N VAL A 285 -11.37 7.19 18.18
CA VAL A 285 -12.81 7.43 18.22
C VAL A 285 -13.23 8.14 16.95
N ALA A 286 -14.33 7.69 16.36
CA ALA A 286 -15.01 8.35 15.27
C ALA A 286 -16.44 8.63 15.73
N HIS A 287 -16.85 9.89 15.68
CA HIS A 287 -18.21 10.31 15.96
C HIS A 287 -18.79 10.92 14.69
N MET A 288 -19.97 10.43 14.30
CA MET A 288 -20.68 10.91 13.14
C MET A 288 -22.01 11.52 13.57
N THR A 289 -22.25 12.76 13.16
CA THR A 289 -23.58 13.35 13.29
C THR A 289 -24.34 13.16 11.99
N ASP A 290 -25.67 13.03 12.08
CA ASP A 290 -26.55 12.91 10.92
C ASP A 290 -26.14 11.76 9.98
N PHE A 291 -25.82 10.62 10.57
CA PHE A 291 -25.39 9.42 9.86
C PHE A 291 -26.46 8.97 8.87
N ALA A 292 -26.23 9.28 7.60
CA ALA A 292 -27.18 9.04 6.53
C ALA A 292 -26.80 7.81 5.68
N LEU A 293 -27.82 7.04 5.27
CA LEU A 293 -27.64 5.92 4.33
C LEU A 293 -28.62 6.02 3.16
N PRO A 294 -28.20 5.64 1.94
CA PRO A 294 -29.11 5.49 0.82
C PRO A 294 -29.99 4.24 1.04
N LEU A 295 -31.30 4.43 1.03
CA LEU A 295 -32.28 3.36 1.15
C LEU A 295 -33.07 3.21 -0.16
N PRO A 296 -33.33 1.96 -0.60
CA PRO A 296 -34.15 1.71 -1.78
C PRO A 296 -35.62 2.08 -1.52
N SER A 297 -36.39 2.27 -2.58
CA SER A 297 -37.83 2.40 -2.45
C SER A 297 -38.44 1.12 -1.89
N ILE A 298 -39.30 1.28 -0.88
CA ILE A 298 -40.16 0.22 -0.36
C ILE A 298 -41.59 0.64 -0.71
N PRO A 299 -42.30 -0.10 -1.58
CA PRO A 299 -43.64 0.29 -2.03
C PRO A 299 -44.56 0.69 -0.87
N SER A 300 -45.14 1.89 -0.98
CA SER A 300 -46.07 2.47 0.01
C SER A 300 -45.47 2.78 1.40
N ILE A 301 -44.15 2.64 1.59
CA ILE A 301 -43.48 2.78 2.89
C ILE A 301 -42.36 3.84 2.84
N LEU A 302 -41.49 3.76 1.83
CA LEU A 302 -40.30 4.60 1.71
C LEU A 302 -40.04 4.90 0.23
N ASN A 303 -39.71 6.15 -0.09
CA ASN A 303 -39.22 6.49 -1.42
C ASN A 303 -37.73 6.15 -1.52
N GLN A 304 -37.22 5.97 -2.73
CA GLN A 304 -35.78 5.86 -2.92
C GLN A 304 -35.15 7.21 -2.55
N GLY A 305 -34.15 7.19 -1.67
CA GLY A 305 -33.52 8.41 -1.19
C GLY A 305 -32.48 8.16 -0.12
N VAL A 306 -31.92 9.25 0.39
CA VAL A 306 -30.98 9.23 1.51
C VAL A 306 -31.72 9.64 2.77
N TYR A 307 -31.47 8.90 3.85
CA TYR A 307 -32.16 9.09 5.11
C TYR A 307 -31.16 9.23 6.24
N ASN A 308 -31.25 10.32 6.99
CA ASN A 308 -30.58 10.48 8.27
C ASN A 308 -31.15 9.47 9.27
N LEU A 309 -30.28 8.64 9.85
CA LEU A 309 -30.65 7.62 10.82
C LEU A 309 -30.53 8.10 12.27
N GLY A 310 -29.72 9.12 12.53
CA GLY A 310 -29.26 9.55 13.85
C GLY A 310 -27.74 9.71 13.88
N ASP A 311 -27.12 9.59 15.06
CA ASP A 311 -25.68 9.74 15.25
C ASP A 311 -25.00 8.41 15.54
N LEU A 312 -23.79 8.20 15.01
CA LEU A 312 -23.01 6.98 15.21
C LEU A 312 -21.68 7.28 15.88
N THR A 313 -21.41 6.62 17.01
CA THR A 313 -20.10 6.64 17.65
C THR A 313 -19.42 5.28 17.49
N LEU A 314 -18.18 5.28 17.00
CA LEU A 314 -17.29 4.14 16.94
C LEU A 314 -16.03 4.42 17.76
N ALA A 315 -15.62 3.48 18.60
CA ALA A 315 -14.34 3.55 19.28
C ALA A 315 -13.57 2.24 19.07
N ASN A 316 -12.25 2.33 18.97
CA ASN A 316 -11.40 1.17 18.77
C ASN A 316 -10.07 1.29 19.51
N ILE A 317 -9.61 0.12 19.96
CA ILE A 317 -8.26 -0.09 20.46
C ILE A 317 -7.66 -1.18 19.57
N HIS A 318 -6.53 -0.89 18.94
CA HIS A 318 -5.81 -1.82 18.10
C HIS A 318 -4.38 -1.98 18.59
N PHE A 319 -3.91 -3.22 18.64
CA PHE A 319 -2.53 -3.55 18.88
C PHE A 319 -2.08 -4.54 17.81
N GLU A 320 -0.93 -4.30 17.19
CA GLU A 320 -0.27 -5.29 16.35
C GLU A 320 1.22 -5.37 16.64
N ASN A 321 1.78 -6.55 16.45
CA ASN A 321 3.18 -6.82 16.70
C ASN A 321 3.72 -7.82 15.67
N TYR A 322 4.88 -7.49 15.12
CA TYR A 322 5.62 -8.30 14.17
C TYR A 322 6.90 -8.82 14.81
N ASN A 323 7.27 -10.03 14.42
CA ASN A 323 8.43 -10.74 14.94
C ASN A 323 8.43 -10.83 16.48
N ALA A 324 7.29 -11.21 17.06
CA ALA A 324 7.02 -11.18 18.49
C ALA A 324 8.11 -11.92 19.28
N PHE A 325 8.77 -11.23 20.20
CA PHE A 325 9.83 -11.81 21.05
C PHE A 325 10.97 -12.49 20.28
N GLY A 326 11.32 -11.96 19.10
CA GLY A 326 12.37 -12.52 18.23
C GLY A 326 11.96 -13.80 17.50
N THR A 327 10.67 -14.15 17.53
CA THR A 327 10.11 -15.28 16.78
C THR A 327 9.60 -14.82 15.41
N ASN A 328 9.24 -15.74 14.52
CA ASN A 328 8.55 -15.43 13.26
C ASN A 328 7.02 -15.32 13.42
N PHE A 329 6.53 -15.10 14.64
CA PHE A 329 5.11 -14.94 14.92
C PHE A 329 4.72 -13.47 14.85
N ASN A 330 3.65 -13.19 14.10
CA ASN A 330 3.07 -11.86 13.96
C ASN A 330 1.62 -11.94 14.38
N TYR A 331 1.11 -10.95 15.11
CA TYR A 331 -0.27 -10.96 15.57
C TYR A 331 -0.86 -9.57 15.71
N PHE A 332 -2.19 -9.52 15.78
CA PHE A 332 -2.92 -8.32 16.14
C PHE A 332 -4.14 -8.65 17.00
N VAL A 333 -4.57 -7.67 17.78
CA VAL A 333 -5.79 -7.68 18.58
C VAL A 333 -6.45 -6.32 18.40
N SER A 334 -7.73 -6.34 18.06
CA SER A 334 -8.54 -5.14 17.86
C SER A 334 -9.86 -5.28 18.60
N LEU A 335 -10.21 -4.30 19.41
CA LEU A 335 -11.44 -4.24 20.19
C LEU A 335 -12.27 -3.06 19.69
N GLY A 336 -13.53 -3.30 19.36
CA GLY A 336 -14.43 -2.29 18.81
C GLY A 336 -15.63 -2.04 19.71
N TYR A 337 -16.06 -0.79 19.77
CA TYR A 337 -17.32 -0.34 20.35
C TYR A 337 -18.08 0.50 19.32
N SER A 338 -19.40 0.32 19.26
CA SER A 338 -20.31 1.04 18.37
C SER A 338 -21.58 1.41 19.14
N ASN A 339 -22.06 2.63 19.02
CA ASN A 339 -23.33 3.03 19.64
C ASN A 339 -24.04 4.04 18.74
N GLY A 340 -25.35 3.82 18.55
CA GLY A 340 -26.25 4.75 17.89
C GLY A 340 -27.00 5.62 18.89
N THR A 341 -27.23 6.89 18.56
CA THR A 341 -28.04 7.84 19.34
C THR A 341 -28.88 8.73 18.43
N ASN A 342 -29.83 9.47 19.00
CA ASN A 342 -30.67 10.45 18.29
C ASN A 342 -31.40 9.85 17.08
N ALA A 343 -31.98 8.66 17.24
CA ALA A 343 -32.61 7.95 16.12
C ALA A 343 -33.77 8.73 15.48
N HIS A 344 -33.75 8.82 14.15
CA HIS A 344 -34.83 9.45 13.38
C HIS A 344 -35.89 8.43 12.94
N THR A 345 -37.16 8.84 12.99
CA THR A 345 -38.28 8.02 12.47
C THR A 345 -38.37 8.19 10.95
N LEU A 346 -38.09 7.11 10.20
CA LEU A 346 -38.07 7.13 8.73
C LEU A 346 -39.43 6.88 8.06
N SER A 347 -40.40 6.34 8.79
CA SER A 347 -41.75 6.10 8.27
C SER A 347 -42.79 6.35 9.36
N ALA A 348 -43.87 7.05 8.99
CA ALA A 348 -45.01 7.29 9.86
C ALA A 348 -45.95 6.08 9.99
N ILE A 349 -45.68 4.97 9.29
CA ILE A 349 -46.48 3.75 9.33
C ILE A 349 -46.02 2.87 10.51
N PRO A 350 -46.81 2.71 11.58
CA PRO A 350 -46.36 2.05 12.81
C PRO A 350 -45.92 0.58 12.61
N ALA A 351 -46.51 -0.13 11.64
CA ALA A 351 -46.23 -1.54 11.36
C ALA A 351 -44.80 -1.80 10.85
N VAL A 352 -44.15 -0.80 10.26
CA VAL A 352 -42.81 -0.90 9.64
C VAL A 352 -41.79 0.04 10.27
N GLN A 353 -42.22 0.97 11.12
CA GLN A 353 -41.37 1.90 11.86
C GLN A 353 -40.23 1.16 12.59
N SER A 354 -40.55 0.12 13.36
CA SER A 354 -39.55 -0.67 14.11
C SER A 354 -38.54 -1.43 13.24
N GLN A 355 -38.80 -1.60 11.94
CA GLN A 355 -37.89 -2.25 10.99
C GLN A 355 -36.93 -1.26 10.33
N LEU A 356 -37.22 0.03 10.43
CA LEU A 356 -36.45 1.13 9.83
C LEU A 356 -35.77 2.01 10.88
N GLU A 357 -36.09 1.83 12.16
CA GLU A 357 -35.51 2.57 13.28
C GLU A 357 -34.05 2.20 13.51
N PHE A 358 -33.21 3.23 13.65
CA PHE A 358 -31.79 3.08 13.97
C PHE A 358 -31.60 2.46 15.35
N ASN A 359 -30.62 1.56 15.49
CA ASN A 359 -30.43 0.86 16.74
C ASN A 359 -29.68 1.72 17.76
N GLU A 360 -30.41 2.33 18.69
CA GLU A 360 -29.82 3.03 19.84
C GLU A 360 -29.37 2.05 20.94
N LYS A 361 -28.34 1.26 20.61
CA LYS A 361 -27.83 0.18 21.46
C LYS A 361 -26.32 0.06 21.35
N ASP A 362 -25.72 -0.44 22.42
CA ASP A 362 -24.30 -0.76 22.45
C ASP A 362 -24.00 -2.02 21.63
N GLY A 363 -22.99 -1.89 20.78
CA GLY A 363 -22.38 -2.95 20.02
C GLY A 363 -20.89 -3.05 20.34
N TYR A 364 -20.40 -4.28 20.46
CA TYR A 364 -19.00 -4.61 20.67
C TYR A 364 -18.52 -5.60 19.63
N ALA A 365 -17.22 -5.55 19.32
CA ALA A 365 -16.55 -6.57 18.53
C ALA A 365 -15.12 -6.81 19.00
N VAL A 366 -14.62 -8.01 18.66
CA VAL A 366 -13.25 -8.44 18.88
C VAL A 366 -12.73 -9.03 17.58
N HIS A 367 -11.60 -8.54 17.09
CA HIS A 367 -10.90 -9.13 15.94
C HIS A 367 -9.46 -9.42 16.35
N VAL A 368 -9.10 -10.71 16.36
CA VAL A 368 -7.74 -11.17 16.63
C VAL A 368 -7.20 -11.94 15.45
N GLY A 369 -5.92 -11.80 15.18
CA GLY A 369 -5.26 -12.50 14.09
C GLY A 369 -3.84 -12.87 14.46
N GLY A 370 -3.39 -14.03 13.99
CA GLY A 370 -2.02 -14.48 14.14
C GLY A 370 -1.53 -15.11 12.83
N ARG A 371 -0.26 -14.89 12.51
CA ARG A 371 0.42 -15.48 11.36
C ARG A 371 1.84 -15.88 11.75
N TYR A 372 2.19 -17.14 11.50
CA TYR A 372 3.55 -17.63 11.65
C TYR A 372 4.23 -17.74 10.29
N ASP A 373 5.40 -17.12 10.17
CA ASP A 373 6.20 -17.12 8.95
C ASP A 373 7.24 -18.26 9.05
N PHE A 374 6.85 -19.48 8.67
CA PHE A 374 7.72 -20.67 8.73
C PHE A 374 8.99 -20.50 7.90
N THR A 375 8.83 -19.89 6.72
CA THR A 375 9.94 -19.48 5.86
C THR A 375 9.58 -18.14 5.20
N LYS A 376 10.51 -17.56 4.44
CA LYS A 376 10.19 -16.40 3.60
C LYS A 376 9.08 -16.70 2.58
N ALA A 377 8.97 -17.96 2.16
CA ALA A 377 7.98 -18.44 1.19
C ALA A 377 6.64 -18.80 1.85
N LEU A 378 6.67 -19.65 2.86
CA LEU A 378 5.49 -20.26 3.47
C LEU A 378 5.09 -19.54 4.77
N LYS A 379 3.86 -19.03 4.79
CA LYS A 379 3.25 -18.36 5.95
C LYS A 379 1.87 -18.96 6.19
N VAL A 380 1.53 -19.18 7.46
CA VAL A 380 0.21 -19.71 7.84
C VAL A 380 -0.39 -18.78 8.87
N GLY A 381 -1.65 -18.41 8.69
CA GLY A 381 -2.34 -17.53 9.61
C GLY A 381 -3.79 -17.91 9.84
N TYR A 382 -4.31 -17.35 10.92
CA TYR A 382 -5.67 -17.53 11.38
C TYR A 382 -6.17 -16.22 11.99
N GLU A 383 -7.40 -15.86 11.64
CA GLU A 383 -8.12 -14.72 12.21
C GLU A 383 -9.45 -15.18 12.81
N PHE A 384 -9.76 -14.65 13.98
CA PHE A 384 -11.05 -14.81 14.65
C PHE A 384 -11.71 -13.46 14.84
N PHE A 385 -12.99 -13.40 14.51
CA PHE A 385 -13.82 -12.24 14.71
C PHE A 385 -15.07 -12.62 15.51
N TRP A 386 -15.43 -11.80 16.48
CA TRP A 386 -16.71 -11.85 17.16
C TRP A 386 -17.39 -10.49 17.15
N GLY A 387 -18.69 -10.47 16.87
CA GLY A 387 -19.52 -9.27 16.91
C GLY A 387 -20.78 -9.51 17.74
N SER A 388 -21.07 -8.57 18.63
CA SER A 388 -22.28 -8.59 19.47
C SER A 388 -23.58 -8.36 18.67
N ARG A 389 -24.72 -8.42 19.36
CA ARG A 389 -26.06 -8.30 18.77
C ARG A 389 -26.29 -7.04 17.94
N TYR A 390 -25.79 -5.89 18.40
CA TYR A 390 -26.00 -4.59 17.74
C TYR A 390 -24.73 -4.04 17.10
N TRP A 391 -23.69 -4.86 16.96
CA TRP A 391 -22.44 -4.43 16.34
C TRP A 391 -22.68 -3.87 14.93
N TYR A 392 -22.04 -2.73 14.68
CA TYR A 392 -21.95 -2.07 13.39
C TYR A 392 -20.63 -1.31 13.28
N THR A 393 -20.04 -1.27 12.10
CA THR A 393 -18.81 -0.52 11.81
C THR A 393 -18.80 -0.10 10.34
N MET A 394 -17.93 0.82 9.94
CA MET A 394 -17.81 1.25 8.55
C MET A 394 -16.90 0.33 7.74
N SER A 395 -17.24 -0.96 7.63
CA SER A 395 -16.45 -1.94 6.85
C SER A 395 -17.12 -2.37 5.55
N ARG A 396 -16.36 -2.38 4.45
CA ARG A 396 -16.81 -2.82 3.12
C ARG A 396 -16.14 -4.12 2.66
N PRO A 397 -16.82 -4.95 1.86
CA PRO A 397 -16.21 -6.13 1.25
C PRO A 397 -15.13 -5.74 0.26
N SER A 398 -14.17 -6.65 0.05
CA SER A 398 -13.10 -6.51 -0.94
C SER A 398 -12.75 -7.88 -1.51
N ILE A 399 -11.90 -7.95 -2.54
CA ILE A 399 -11.38 -9.24 -3.01
C ILE A 399 -10.66 -10.01 -1.90
N ASN A 400 -10.06 -9.29 -0.94
CA ASN A 400 -9.35 -9.84 0.21
C ASN A 400 -10.26 -10.35 1.33
N ASP A 401 -11.54 -9.95 1.31
CA ASP A 401 -12.56 -10.33 2.28
C ASP A 401 -13.93 -10.19 1.63
N PRO A 402 -14.28 -11.15 0.74
CA PRO A 402 -15.51 -11.07 -0.04
C PRO A 402 -16.74 -11.24 0.85
N LEU A 403 -16.59 -11.87 2.02
CA LEU A 403 -17.66 -12.03 2.97
C LEU A 403 -17.80 -10.84 3.94
N ASN A 404 -16.81 -9.94 4.05
CA ASN A 404 -16.77 -8.83 5.01
C ASN A 404 -16.89 -9.31 6.47
N ILE A 405 -15.90 -10.05 6.97
CA ILE A 405 -15.94 -10.68 8.31
C ILE A 405 -16.27 -9.69 9.43
N ARG A 406 -15.85 -8.43 9.31
CA ARG A 406 -16.01 -7.37 10.32
C ARG A 406 -17.45 -6.91 10.54
N MET A 407 -18.37 -7.29 9.65
CA MET A 407 -19.80 -7.01 9.79
C MET A 407 -20.59 -8.15 10.45
N THR A 408 -19.92 -9.23 10.85
CA THR A 408 -20.58 -10.42 11.44
C THR A 408 -21.23 -10.08 12.79
N ARG A 409 -22.42 -10.61 13.04
CA ARG A 409 -23.07 -10.57 14.36
C ARG A 409 -23.16 -11.99 14.92
N GLY A 410 -22.08 -12.44 15.54
CA GLY A 410 -21.80 -13.83 15.86
C GLY A 410 -20.30 -14.07 15.79
N THR A 411 -19.86 -15.16 15.17
CA THR A 411 -18.43 -15.46 14.99
C THR A 411 -18.05 -15.60 13.51
N ALA A 412 -16.82 -15.22 13.19
CA ALA A 412 -16.18 -15.56 11.93
C ALA A 412 -14.77 -16.08 12.19
N HIS A 413 -14.38 -17.08 11.40
CA HIS A 413 -13.11 -17.78 11.47
C HIS A 413 -12.51 -17.75 10.07
N ASP A 414 -11.29 -17.27 9.92
CA ASP A 414 -10.58 -17.24 8.64
C ASP A 414 -9.22 -17.91 8.80
N PHE A 415 -9.00 -19.00 8.08
CA PHE A 415 -7.71 -19.68 8.01
C PHE A 415 -7.09 -19.42 6.65
N TYR A 416 -5.79 -19.13 6.60
CA TYR A 416 -5.11 -18.90 5.34
C TYR A 416 -3.67 -19.41 5.32
N VAL A 417 -3.25 -19.83 4.13
CA VAL A 417 -1.87 -20.17 3.80
C VAL A 417 -1.43 -19.26 2.67
N ILE A 418 -0.27 -18.62 2.84
CA ILE A 418 0.37 -17.79 1.84
C ILE A 418 1.64 -18.49 1.37
N TYR A 419 1.80 -18.58 0.06
CA TYR A 419 3.02 -19.01 -0.60
C TYR A 419 3.59 -17.85 -1.43
N GLN A 420 4.65 -17.24 -0.93
CA GLN A 420 5.38 -16.17 -1.60
C GLN A 420 6.22 -16.77 -2.73
N LEU A 421 5.96 -16.34 -3.96
CA LEU A 421 6.71 -16.78 -5.14
C LEU A 421 8.02 -16.01 -5.26
N ASP A 422 7.95 -14.68 -5.09
CA ASP A 422 9.09 -13.77 -5.00
C ASP A 422 8.70 -12.50 -4.21
N ARG A 423 9.51 -11.44 -4.24
CA ARG A 423 9.23 -10.18 -3.52
C ARG A 423 7.88 -9.53 -3.89
N TYR A 424 7.42 -9.72 -5.11
CA TYR A 424 6.33 -8.97 -5.76
C TYR A 424 5.04 -9.78 -5.87
N GLN A 425 5.13 -11.11 -5.90
CA GLN A 425 3.98 -11.99 -6.11
C GLN A 425 3.83 -13.09 -5.05
N PHE A 426 2.58 -13.42 -4.73
CA PHE A 426 2.22 -14.52 -3.84
C PHE A 426 0.88 -15.16 -4.21
N LEU A 427 0.71 -16.39 -3.75
CA LEU A 427 -0.56 -17.11 -3.74
C LEU A 427 -1.11 -17.15 -2.31
N ARG A 428 -2.42 -17.01 -2.15
CA ARG A 428 -3.11 -17.22 -0.87
C ARG A 428 -4.28 -18.19 -1.05
N LEU A 429 -4.24 -19.30 -0.32
CA LEU A 429 -5.39 -20.18 -0.14
C LEU A 429 -6.03 -19.86 1.20
N SER A 430 -7.32 -19.56 1.23
CA SER A 430 -8.06 -19.26 2.46
C SER A 430 -9.38 -20.01 2.56
N TYR A 431 -9.80 -20.25 3.82
CA TYR A 431 -11.11 -20.77 4.19
C TYR A 431 -11.72 -19.87 5.27
N THR A 432 -12.81 -19.21 4.93
CA THR A 432 -13.58 -18.35 5.84
C THR A 432 -14.88 -19.04 6.21
N ASN A 433 -15.23 -19.07 7.50
CA ASN A 433 -16.50 -19.56 8.03
C ASN A 433 -17.15 -18.48 8.90
N ILE A 434 -18.41 -18.18 8.64
CA ILE A 434 -19.21 -17.19 9.38
C ILE A 434 -20.43 -17.88 9.98
N GLN A 435 -20.67 -17.62 11.26
CA GLN A 435 -21.83 -18.11 12.01
C GLN A 435 -22.51 -16.92 12.69
N ASN A 436 -23.57 -16.40 12.07
CA ASN A 436 -24.36 -15.36 12.69
C ASN A 436 -25.25 -15.97 13.77
N ILE A 437 -25.34 -15.28 14.90
CA ILE A 437 -26.29 -15.52 15.99
C ILE A 437 -27.45 -14.52 15.87
N TRP A 438 -27.19 -13.37 15.25
CA TRP A 438 -28.15 -12.29 15.08
C TRP A 438 -28.24 -11.85 13.62
N GLY A 439 -29.46 -11.53 13.18
CA GLY A 439 -29.76 -11.06 11.83
C GLY A 439 -29.38 -9.58 11.61
N ASN A 440 -29.81 -9.04 10.48
CA ASN A 440 -29.50 -7.66 10.04
C ASN A 440 -27.98 -7.39 10.01
N ARG A 441 -27.21 -8.39 9.60
CA ARG A 441 -25.76 -8.28 9.41
C ARG A 441 -25.44 -7.10 8.47
N GLY A 442 -24.55 -6.22 8.91
CA GLY A 442 -24.15 -5.04 8.14
C GLY A 442 -25.21 -3.94 8.03
N LEU A 443 -26.32 -4.04 8.75
CA LEU A 443 -27.36 -3.01 8.81
C LEU A 443 -27.47 -2.45 10.24
N PRO A 444 -27.37 -1.13 10.42
CA PRO A 444 -27.40 -0.52 11.74
C PRO A 444 -28.82 -0.23 12.26
N PHE A 445 -29.87 -0.55 11.50
CA PHE A 445 -31.27 -0.29 11.85
C PHE A 445 -32.11 -1.58 11.82
N GLY A 446 -33.36 -1.50 12.28
CA GLY A 446 -34.35 -2.58 12.22
C GLY A 446 -34.17 -3.68 13.27
N GLY A 447 -33.45 -3.40 14.35
CA GLY A 447 -33.14 -4.37 15.40
C GLY A 447 -32.18 -5.47 14.96
N ALA A 448 -32.11 -6.52 15.78
CA ALA A 448 -31.36 -7.73 15.50
C ALA A 448 -32.07 -8.92 16.14
N LYS A 449 -32.80 -9.69 15.33
CA LYS A 449 -33.46 -10.94 15.78
C LYS A 449 -32.46 -12.09 15.78
N LYS A 450 -32.73 -13.16 16.55
CA LYS A 450 -31.90 -14.37 16.47
C LYS A 450 -31.95 -14.91 15.04
N ASP A 451 -30.78 -15.28 14.54
CA ASP A 451 -30.58 -15.84 13.22
C ASP A 451 -29.64 -17.04 13.35
N LYS A 452 -29.63 -17.92 12.36
CA LYS A 452 -28.68 -19.03 12.23
C LYS A 452 -27.99 -18.98 10.87
N ALA A 453 -27.96 -17.81 10.23
CA ALA A 453 -27.33 -17.64 8.95
C ALA A 453 -25.83 -17.95 9.00
N ARG A 454 -25.38 -18.79 8.06
CA ARG A 454 -23.99 -19.21 7.93
C ARG A 454 -23.49 -18.90 6.53
N ALA A 455 -22.19 -18.65 6.44
CA ALA A 455 -21.50 -18.59 5.16
C ALA A 455 -20.15 -19.30 5.28
N ASP A 456 -19.75 -20.00 4.25
CA ASP A 456 -18.41 -20.54 4.10
C ASP A 456 -17.85 -20.18 2.73
N ASN A 457 -16.55 -19.90 2.68
CA ASN A 457 -15.87 -19.51 1.46
C ASN A 457 -14.47 -20.14 1.43
N ILE A 458 -14.20 -20.96 0.41
CA ILE A 458 -12.83 -21.36 0.08
C ILE A 458 -12.37 -20.55 -1.13
N MET A 459 -11.17 -19.96 -1.05
CA MET A 459 -10.66 -19.07 -2.09
C MET A 459 -9.18 -19.28 -2.33
N LEU A 460 -8.80 -19.38 -3.61
CA LEU A 460 -7.41 -19.27 -4.05
C LEU A 460 -7.23 -17.92 -4.76
N MET A 461 -6.28 -17.13 -4.29
CA MET A 461 -5.94 -15.82 -4.82
C MET A 461 -4.49 -15.82 -5.29
N TYR A 462 -4.25 -15.15 -6.41
CA TYR A 462 -2.93 -14.69 -6.87
C TYR A 462 -2.89 -13.17 -6.80
N ASN A 463 -1.83 -12.62 -6.23
CA ASN A 463 -1.59 -11.18 -6.13
C ASN A 463 -0.17 -10.86 -6.60
N VAL A 464 -0.03 -9.80 -7.38
CA VAL A 464 1.26 -9.29 -7.89
C VAL A 464 1.30 -7.77 -7.76
N LYS A 465 2.45 -7.24 -7.31
CA LYS A 465 2.68 -5.81 -7.05
C LYS A 465 4.00 -5.37 -7.68
N PHE A 466 4.02 -4.37 -8.56
CA PHE A 466 5.25 -3.94 -9.25
C PHE A 466 5.28 -2.44 -9.55
#